data_AF-A0A5P9NWP7-F1
#
_entry.id   AF-A0A5P9NWP7-F1
#
_cell.length_a   1.000
_cell.length_b   1.000
_cell.length_c   1.000
_cell.angle_alpha   90.00
_cell.angle_beta   90.00
_cell.angle_gamma   90.00
#
_symmetry.space_group_name_H-M   'P 1'
#
loop_
_entity.id
_entity.type
_entity.pdbx_description
1 polymer ?
#
loop_
_entity_poly.entity_id
_entity_poly.type
_entity_poly.pdbx_seq_one_letter_code
_entity_poly.pdbx_strand_id
1 'polypeptide(L)'
;MVYEMLVRPEYCKRLVQRTHLTVPYFSLRSPNGASFFKKKNKNKMEFAPVSIYLIISTGLSLLLIGISFLFASSSNLTYPEKLSAYECGFDPFDDARSRFDIRFYLVSILFIIFDLEVTFLFPWAVCLNKIGMFGFASMMIFLFILTIGFVYEWKKGALDWE
;
A
#
# COMPACT_ATOMS: atom_id res chain seq x y z
N MET A 1 4.91 22.05 5.86
CA MET A 1 4.98 23.48 5.45
C MET A 1 5.73 23.70 4.12
N VAL A 2 6.65 22.84 3.68
CA VAL A 2 7.36 23.00 2.37
C VAL A 2 6.65 22.34 1.17
N TYR A 3 5.76 21.38 1.39
CA TYR A 3 5.10 20.63 0.29
C TYR A 3 3.91 21.35 -0.39
N GLU A 4 3.29 22.32 0.27
CA GLU A 4 2.11 23.04 -0.27
C GLU A 4 2.44 24.10 -1.34
N MET A 5 3.71 24.49 -1.50
CA MET A 5 4.08 25.55 -2.47
C MET A 5 4.33 25.06 -3.91
N LEU A 6 4.54 23.76 -4.15
CA LEU A 6 4.85 23.24 -5.50
C LEU A 6 3.63 22.67 -6.25
N VAL A 7 2.45 22.64 -5.64
CA VAL A 7 1.26 21.94 -6.19
C VAL A 7 0.13 22.90 -6.61
N ARG A 8 0.35 24.22 -6.60
CA ARG A 8 -0.63 25.21 -7.08
C ARG A 8 -0.25 25.74 -8.49
N PRO A 9 -0.99 25.38 -9.56
CA PRO A 9 -0.74 25.87 -10.92
C PRO A 9 -0.95 27.39 -11.12
N GLU A 10 -1.47 28.09 -10.09
CA GLU A 10 -1.72 29.53 -10.06
C GLU A 10 -0.44 30.39 -10.02
N TYR A 11 0.67 29.89 -9.46
CA TYR A 11 1.92 30.68 -9.34
C TYR A 11 2.72 30.75 -10.65
N CYS A 12 2.57 29.77 -11.54
CA CYS A 12 3.23 29.76 -12.86
C CYS A 12 2.66 30.83 -13.79
N LYS A 13 1.36 31.16 -13.68
CA LYS A 13 0.72 32.20 -14.49
C LYS A 13 1.26 33.60 -14.21
N ARG A 14 1.71 33.88 -12.98
CA ARG A 14 2.17 35.23 -12.58
C ARG A 14 3.58 35.56 -13.09
N LEU A 15 4.38 34.56 -13.46
CA LEU A 15 5.73 34.73 -14.01
C LEU A 15 5.75 34.87 -15.55
N VAL A 16 4.69 34.49 -16.24
CA VAL A 16 4.58 34.53 -17.72
C VAL A 16 3.88 35.80 -18.24
N GLN A 17 3.27 36.61 -17.37
CA GLN A 17 2.59 37.86 -17.76
C GLN A 17 3.54 39.05 -18.02
N ARG A 18 4.84 38.92 -17.70
CA ARG A 18 5.77 40.07 -17.67
C ARG A 18 6.63 40.27 -18.92
N THR A 19 6.51 39.40 -19.92
CA THR A 19 7.30 39.51 -21.16
C THR A 19 6.37 39.57 -22.38
N HIS A 20 6.22 40.77 -22.92
CA HIS A 20 5.56 41.09 -24.20
C HIS A 20 6.36 40.51 -25.39
N LEU A 21 6.38 39.19 -25.57
CA LEU A 21 6.88 38.55 -26.78
C LEU A 21 5.84 37.59 -27.33
N THR A 22 5.29 37.96 -28.48
CA THR A 22 4.40 37.15 -29.30
C THR A 22 5.13 35.91 -29.79
N VAL A 23 4.75 34.73 -29.30
CA VAL A 23 5.17 33.45 -29.89
C VAL A 23 3.91 32.73 -30.38
N PRO A 24 3.81 32.41 -31.69
CA PRO A 24 2.61 31.85 -32.27
C PRO A 24 2.35 30.43 -31.76
N TYR A 25 1.07 30.05 -31.70
CA TYR A 25 0.63 28.67 -31.51
C TYR A 25 1.32 27.74 -32.50
N PHE A 26 2.21 26.87 -32.02
CA PHE A 26 2.84 25.82 -32.82
C PHE A 26 2.51 24.43 -32.27
N SER A 27 1.46 23.84 -32.84
CA SER A 27 1.27 22.41 -33.14
C SER A 27 1.96 21.37 -32.23
N LEU A 28 1.16 20.69 -31.38
CA LEU A 28 1.47 19.36 -30.85
C LEU A 28 1.42 18.32 -31.98
N ARG A 29 2.45 18.30 -32.84
CA ARG A 29 2.81 17.10 -33.60
C ARG A 29 3.91 16.43 -32.79
N SER A 30 3.63 15.29 -32.16
CA SER A 30 4.68 14.39 -31.69
C SER A 30 4.95 13.38 -32.81
N PRO A 31 5.95 13.59 -33.68
CA PRO A 31 6.48 12.53 -34.48
C PRO A 31 7.45 11.73 -33.61
N ASN A 32 7.48 10.42 -33.81
CA ASN A 32 8.51 9.49 -33.34
C ASN A 32 8.20 8.79 -32.00
N GLY A 33 7.63 7.59 -32.13
CA GLY A 33 7.58 6.53 -31.10
C GLY A 33 8.96 6.04 -30.60
N ALA A 34 10.05 6.71 -30.98
CA ALA A 34 11.39 6.49 -30.45
C ALA A 34 11.61 7.14 -29.06
N SER A 35 10.76 8.08 -28.64
CA SER A 35 10.85 8.71 -27.32
C SER A 35 10.34 7.81 -26.18
N PHE A 36 9.45 6.85 -26.49
CA PHE A 36 8.96 5.87 -25.52
C PHE A 36 10.07 4.89 -25.11
N PHE A 37 10.91 4.45 -26.05
CA PHE A 37 12.06 3.59 -25.76
C PHE A 37 13.26 4.35 -25.18
N LYS A 38 13.38 5.67 -25.43
CA LYS A 38 14.44 6.52 -24.86
C LYS A 38 14.21 6.84 -23.37
N LYS A 39 12.97 6.72 -22.88
CA LYS A 39 12.61 6.77 -21.45
C LYS A 39 12.78 5.42 -20.74
N LYS A 40 13.58 4.50 -21.30
CA LYS A 40 13.97 3.24 -20.64
C LYS A 40 15.19 3.41 -19.73
N ASN A 41 15.92 4.52 -19.85
CA ASN A 41 17.05 4.90 -18.99
C ASN A 41 16.65 5.98 -17.99
N LYS A 42 15.49 5.81 -17.34
CA LYS A 42 15.20 6.56 -16.12
C LYS A 42 16.06 5.99 -15.00
N ASN A 43 16.98 6.82 -14.52
CA ASN A 43 17.89 6.51 -13.43
C ASN A 43 17.11 5.91 -12.26
N LYS A 44 17.58 4.79 -11.69
CA LYS A 44 17.05 4.16 -10.45
C LYS A 44 16.94 5.14 -9.26
N MET A 45 17.48 6.35 -9.41
CA MET A 45 17.49 7.46 -8.48
C MET A 45 16.09 8.00 -8.12
N GLU A 46 15.04 7.74 -8.91
CA GLU A 46 13.66 8.15 -8.54
C GLU A 46 13.13 7.37 -7.32
N PHE A 47 13.58 6.12 -7.10
CA PHE A 47 13.19 5.30 -5.94
C PHE A 47 14.16 5.40 -4.76
N ALA A 48 15.31 6.06 -4.95
CA ALA A 48 16.31 6.27 -3.92
C ALA A 48 15.74 6.85 -2.60
N PRO A 49 14.89 7.90 -2.58
CA PRO A 49 14.39 8.45 -1.33
C PRO A 49 13.53 7.45 -0.54
N VAL A 50 12.75 6.60 -1.23
CA VAL A 50 11.93 5.57 -0.57
C VAL A 50 12.81 4.50 0.09
N SER A 51 13.84 4.03 -0.62
CA SER A 51 14.79 3.07 -0.04
C SER A 51 15.56 3.62 1.15
N ILE A 52 15.96 4.90 1.11
CA ILE A 52 16.66 5.57 2.21
C ILE A 52 15.76 5.66 3.44
N TYR A 53 14.48 6.00 3.27
CA TYR A 53 13.53 6.06 4.37
C TYR A 53 13.33 4.70 5.05
N LEU A 54 13.22 3.61 4.26
CA LEU A 54 13.10 2.25 4.80
C LEU A 54 14.34 1.83 5.60
N ILE A 55 15.54 2.17 5.12
CA ILE A 55 16.79 1.87 5.82
C ILE A 55 16.89 2.66 7.13
N ILE A 56 16.59 3.96 7.12
CA ILE A 56 16.67 4.80 8.31
C ILE A 56 15.64 4.35 9.37
N SER A 57 14.39 4.09 8.98
CA SER A 57 13.34 3.66 9.93
C SER A 57 13.64 2.29 10.55
N THR A 58 14.09 1.33 9.74
CA THR A 58 14.49 0.00 10.23
C THR A 58 15.74 0.10 11.11
N GLY A 59 16.73 0.88 10.69
CA GLY A 59 17.96 1.12 11.45
C GLY A 59 17.70 1.78 12.80
N LEU A 60 16.81 2.78 12.84
CA LEU A 60 16.40 3.43 14.09
C LEU A 60 15.66 2.44 15.01
N SER A 61 14.75 1.63 14.47
CA SER A 61 14.02 0.61 15.24
C SER A 61 14.98 -0.40 15.88
N LEU A 62 15.95 -0.90 15.11
CA LEU A 62 16.99 -1.81 15.61
C LEU A 62 17.93 -1.14 16.61
N LEU A 63 18.27 0.13 16.40
CA LEU A 63 19.12 0.89 17.32
C LEU A 63 18.44 1.09 18.66
N LEU A 64 17.15 1.44 18.69
CA LEU A 64 16.39 1.57 19.93
C LEU A 64 16.31 0.24 20.68
N ILE A 65 15.99 -0.86 19.98
CA ILE A 65 16.00 -2.20 20.55
C ILE A 65 17.40 -2.53 21.10
N GLY A 66 18.47 -2.27 20.33
CA GLY A 66 19.85 -2.52 20.73
C GLY A 66 20.28 -1.73 21.95
N ILE A 67 19.92 -0.45 22.05
CA ILE A 67 20.14 0.38 23.24
C ILE A 67 19.37 -0.20 24.43
N SER A 68 18.10 -0.58 24.26
CA SER A 68 17.32 -1.22 25.32
C SER A 68 17.99 -2.49 25.82
N PHE A 69 18.57 -3.32 24.95
CA PHE A 69 19.33 -4.52 25.36
C PHE A 69 20.67 -4.19 26.03
N LEU A 70 21.40 -3.15 25.60
CA LEU A 70 22.67 -2.75 26.21
C LEU A 70 22.49 -2.15 27.61
N PHE A 71 21.41 -1.39 27.83
CA PHE A 71 21.09 -0.80 29.13
C PHE A 71 20.25 -1.71 30.03
N ALA A 72 19.63 -2.77 29.48
CA ALA A 72 18.98 -3.80 30.27
C ALA A 72 20.04 -4.54 31.09
N SER A 73 20.13 -4.25 32.39
CA SER A 73 21.01 -4.97 33.30
C SER A 73 20.50 -6.42 33.47
N SER A 74 21.13 -7.36 32.78
CA SER A 74 20.82 -8.80 32.80
C SER A 74 21.00 -9.48 34.16
N SER A 75 21.43 -8.75 35.19
CA SER A 75 21.83 -9.31 36.49
C SER A 75 20.66 -9.77 37.38
N ASN A 76 19.42 -9.36 37.11
CA ASN A 76 18.24 -9.66 37.94
C ASN A 76 17.04 -10.24 37.14
N LEU A 77 17.27 -10.84 35.97
CA LEU A 77 16.19 -11.23 35.03
C LEU A 77 15.84 -12.72 35.01
N THR A 78 16.55 -13.58 35.74
CA THR A 78 16.43 -15.04 35.63
C THR A 78 15.71 -15.65 36.83
N TYR A 79 14.58 -15.07 37.23
CA TYR A 79 13.70 -15.72 38.18
C TYR A 79 12.64 -16.52 37.42
N PRO A 80 12.34 -17.77 37.81
CA PRO A 80 11.42 -18.64 37.07
C PRO A 80 10.01 -18.03 36.95
N GLU A 81 9.55 -17.29 37.95
CA GLU A 81 8.25 -16.61 37.92
C GLU A 81 8.18 -15.49 36.88
N LYS A 82 9.30 -14.81 36.60
CA LYS A 82 9.38 -13.77 35.57
C LYS A 82 9.35 -14.35 34.15
N LEU A 83 9.79 -15.58 34.00
CA LEU A 83 9.86 -16.32 32.73
C LEU A 83 8.61 -17.18 32.48
N SER A 84 7.74 -17.32 33.49
CA SER A 84 6.48 -18.05 33.39
C SER A 84 5.42 -17.28 32.58
N ALA A 85 4.53 -18.01 31.92
CA ALA A 85 3.41 -17.40 31.19
C ALA A 85 2.44 -16.73 32.17
N TYR A 86 1.91 -15.56 31.79
CA TYR A 86 0.97 -14.83 32.63
C TYR A 86 -0.42 -15.49 32.59
N GLU A 87 -0.79 -16.18 33.68
CA GLU A 87 -2.11 -16.80 33.86
C GLU A 87 -2.66 -16.47 35.26
N CYS A 88 -2.75 -15.17 35.59
CA CYS A 88 -3.28 -14.69 36.88
C CYS A 88 -2.59 -15.26 38.15
N GLY A 89 -1.32 -15.68 38.04
CA GLY A 89 -0.54 -16.24 39.15
C GLY A 89 -0.63 -17.76 39.30
N PHE A 90 -1.31 -18.45 38.37
CA PHE A 90 -1.34 -19.91 38.29
C PHE A 90 -0.40 -20.42 37.20
N ASP A 91 0.02 -21.68 37.34
CA ASP A 91 0.69 -22.39 36.24
C ASP A 91 -0.32 -22.62 35.09
N PRO A 92 0.10 -22.46 33.82
CA PRO A 92 -0.79 -22.64 32.68
C PRO A 92 -1.39 -24.05 32.66
N PHE A 93 -2.72 -24.11 32.68
CA PHE A 93 -3.48 -25.35 32.86
C PHE A 93 -3.59 -26.22 31.59
N ASP A 94 -3.29 -25.69 30.40
CA ASP A 94 -3.53 -26.37 29.13
C ASP A 94 -2.41 -26.14 28.09
N ASP A 95 -2.31 -27.03 27.11
CA ASP A 95 -1.39 -26.89 25.98
C ASP A 95 -1.85 -25.73 25.08
N ALA A 96 -0.96 -24.78 24.80
CA ALA A 96 -1.23 -23.59 23.99
C ALA A 96 -1.53 -23.89 22.50
N ARG A 97 -1.73 -25.15 22.15
CA ARG A 97 -1.86 -25.68 20.79
C ARG A 97 -3.30 -26.07 20.45
N SER A 98 -4.27 -25.31 20.98
CA SER A 98 -5.68 -25.48 20.62
C SER A 98 -5.92 -25.11 19.15
N ARG A 99 -6.92 -25.74 18.53
CA ARG A 99 -7.30 -25.40 17.15
C ARG A 99 -8.04 -24.06 17.16
N PHE A 100 -7.45 -23.07 16.52
CA PHE A 100 -8.12 -21.80 16.24
C PHE A 100 -9.34 -22.02 15.32
N ASP A 101 -10.35 -21.17 15.47
CA ASP A 101 -11.58 -21.23 14.69
C ASP A 101 -11.28 -21.01 13.18
N ILE A 102 -11.97 -21.77 12.31
CA ILE A 102 -11.86 -21.68 10.85
C ILE A 102 -12.28 -20.31 10.30
N ARG A 103 -13.04 -19.51 11.05
CA ARG A 103 -13.51 -18.18 10.65
C ARG A 103 -12.37 -17.24 10.25
N PHE A 104 -11.22 -17.30 10.92
CA PHE A 104 -10.04 -16.48 10.55
C PHE A 104 -9.51 -16.80 9.15
N TYR A 105 -9.64 -18.05 8.72
CA TYR A 105 -9.25 -18.48 7.38
C TYR A 105 -10.19 -17.93 6.30
N LEU A 106 -11.50 -17.92 6.55
CA LEU A 106 -12.50 -17.37 5.63
C LEU A 106 -12.28 -15.88 5.37
N VAL A 107 -12.03 -15.10 6.43
CA VAL A 107 -11.71 -13.66 6.31
C VAL A 107 -10.42 -13.44 5.52
N SER A 108 -9.41 -14.29 5.72
CA SER A 108 -8.13 -14.19 5.01
C SER A 108 -8.26 -14.44 3.51
N ILE A 109 -9.02 -15.46 3.10
CA ILE A 109 -9.28 -15.71 1.67
C ILE A 109 -10.08 -14.57 1.05
N LEU A 110 -11.10 -14.06 1.75
CA LEU A 110 -11.91 -12.95 1.27
C LEU A 110 -11.06 -11.71 1.00
N PHE A 111 -10.13 -11.39 1.91
CA PHE A 111 -9.18 -10.29 1.75
C PHE A 111 -8.28 -10.49 0.51
N ILE A 112 -7.78 -11.71 0.29
CA ILE A 112 -6.95 -12.02 -0.89
C ILE A 112 -7.73 -11.82 -2.19
N ILE A 113 -8.99 -12.25 -2.25
CA ILE A 113 -9.82 -12.11 -3.45
C ILE A 113 -10.12 -10.63 -3.72
N PHE A 114 -10.45 -9.85 -2.68
CA PHE A 114 -10.71 -8.42 -2.82
C PHE A 114 -9.44 -7.64 -3.24
N ASP A 115 -8.27 -7.97 -2.68
CA ASP A 115 -6.99 -7.36 -3.07
C ASP A 115 -6.63 -7.64 -4.55
N LEU A 116 -6.94 -8.85 -5.03
CA LEU A 116 -6.83 -9.18 -6.45
C LEU A 116 -7.79 -8.36 -7.31
N GLU A 117 -9.01 -8.07 -6.84
CA GLU A 117 -9.96 -7.20 -7.55
C GLU A 117 -9.36 -5.79 -7.76
N VAL A 118 -8.76 -5.21 -6.73
CA VAL A 118 -8.18 -3.86 -6.78
C VAL A 118 -6.98 -3.84 -7.73
N THR A 119 -6.19 -4.92 -7.74
CA THR A 119 -5.07 -5.10 -8.67
C THR A 119 -5.53 -5.06 -10.13
N PHE A 120 -6.72 -5.59 -10.45
CA PHE A 120 -7.30 -5.48 -11.80
C PHE A 120 -7.97 -4.13 -12.07
N LEU A 121 -8.56 -3.50 -11.05
CA LEU A 121 -9.17 -2.18 -11.15
C LEU A 121 -8.15 -1.08 -11.48
N PHE A 122 -6.95 -1.16 -10.91
CA PHE A 122 -5.99 -0.07 -11.03
C PHE A 122 -5.51 0.17 -12.48
N PRO A 123 -5.03 -0.84 -13.25
CA PRO A 123 -4.67 -0.65 -14.65
C PRO A 123 -5.85 -0.20 -15.52
N TRP A 124 -7.06 -0.72 -15.24
CA TRP A 124 -8.27 -0.32 -15.96
C TRP A 124 -8.62 1.15 -15.73
N ALA A 125 -8.58 1.62 -14.48
CA ALA A 125 -8.86 3.00 -14.11
C ALA A 125 -7.86 3.97 -14.76
N VAL A 126 -6.57 3.62 -14.78
CA VAL A 126 -5.52 4.44 -15.41
C VAL A 126 -5.69 4.51 -16.93
N CYS A 127 -6.19 3.44 -17.56
CA CYS A 127 -6.33 3.36 -19.01
C CYS A 127 -7.74 3.71 -19.53
N LEU A 128 -8.69 4.08 -18.67
CA LEU A 128 -10.12 4.26 -19.00
C LEU A 128 -10.36 5.16 -20.23
N ASN A 129 -9.54 6.21 -20.38
CA ASN A 129 -9.61 7.14 -21.53
C ASN A 129 -9.28 6.49 -22.90
N LYS A 130 -8.73 5.27 -22.94
CA LYS A 130 -8.29 4.59 -24.17
C LYS A 130 -9.13 3.38 -24.58
N ILE A 131 -9.87 2.76 -23.64
CA ILE A 131 -10.42 1.40 -23.83
C ILE A 131 -11.87 1.42 -24.37
N GLY A 132 -12.46 2.61 -24.56
CA GLY A 132 -13.80 2.77 -25.13
C GLY A 132 -14.91 2.07 -24.33
N MET A 133 -16.10 1.98 -24.91
CA MET A 133 -17.28 1.42 -24.23
C MET A 133 -17.15 -0.08 -23.94
N PHE A 134 -16.41 -0.83 -24.78
CA PHE A 134 -16.23 -2.26 -24.61
C PHE A 134 -15.40 -2.61 -23.36
N GLY A 135 -14.28 -1.91 -23.13
CA GLY A 135 -13.48 -2.10 -21.92
C GLY A 135 -14.15 -1.62 -20.64
N PHE A 136 -15.04 -0.63 -20.76
CA PHE A 136 -15.88 -0.23 -19.64
C PHE A 136 -16.89 -1.34 -19.28
N ALA A 137 -17.61 -1.86 -20.27
CA ALA A 137 -18.61 -2.91 -20.06
C ALA A 137 -17.99 -4.22 -19.54
N SER A 138 -16.83 -4.64 -20.06
CA SER A 138 -16.15 -5.85 -19.58
C SER A 138 -15.77 -5.76 -18.10
N MET A 139 -15.32 -4.57 -17.65
CA MET A 139 -14.95 -4.38 -16.25
C MET A 139 -16.18 -4.30 -15.33
N MET A 140 -17.26 -3.68 -15.79
CA MET A 140 -18.51 -3.66 -15.03
C MET A 140 -19.07 -5.07 -14.82
N ILE A 141 -18.99 -5.94 -15.83
CA ILE A 141 -19.38 -7.35 -15.70
C ILE A 141 -18.47 -8.08 -14.72
N PHE A 142 -17.16 -7.86 -14.79
CA PHE A 142 -16.19 -8.45 -13.86
C PHE A 142 -16.49 -8.07 -12.40
N LEU A 143 -16.68 -6.77 -12.12
CA LEU A 143 -17.04 -6.29 -10.78
C LEU A 143 -18.38 -6.84 -10.30
N PHE A 144 -19.36 -6.94 -11.20
CA PHE A 144 -20.66 -7.48 -10.86
C PHE A 144 -20.59 -8.94 -10.39
N ILE A 145 -19.82 -9.78 -11.09
CA ILE A 145 -19.62 -11.18 -10.73
C ILE A 145 -18.95 -11.32 -9.36
N LEU A 146 -17.92 -10.51 -9.09
CA LEU A 146 -17.23 -10.52 -7.80
C LEU A 146 -18.11 -10.01 -6.66
N THR A 147 -18.88 -8.94 -6.90
CA THR A 147 -19.84 -8.40 -5.93
C THR A 147 -20.90 -9.44 -5.56
N ILE A 148 -21.40 -10.21 -6.54
CA ILE A 148 -22.33 -11.31 -6.26
C ILE A 148 -21.68 -12.38 -5.38
N GLY A 149 -20.44 -12.78 -5.68
CA GLY A 149 -19.69 -13.73 -4.85
C GLY A 149 -19.53 -13.24 -3.41
N PHE A 150 -19.17 -11.96 -3.24
CA PHE A 150 -19.05 -11.32 -1.94
C PHE A 150 -20.39 -11.30 -1.17
N VAL A 151 -21.48 -10.91 -1.82
CA VAL A 151 -22.82 -10.89 -1.21
C VAL A 151 -23.27 -12.30 -0.82
N TYR A 152 -22.93 -13.32 -1.61
CA TYR A 152 -23.24 -14.71 -1.29
C TYR A 152 -22.53 -15.18 -0.01
N GLU A 153 -21.22 -14.92 0.12
CA GLU A 153 -20.45 -15.26 1.33
C GLU A 153 -20.96 -14.50 2.55
N TRP A 154 -21.34 -13.22 2.40
CA TRP A 154 -21.97 -12.44 3.47
C TRP A 154 -23.26 -13.11 3.93
N LYS A 155 -24.17 -13.42 3.01
CA LYS A 155 -25.46 -14.05 3.37
C LYS A 155 -25.30 -15.44 3.98
N LYS A 156 -24.18 -16.12 3.75
CA LYS A 156 -23.90 -17.43 4.34
C LYS A 156 -23.42 -17.36 5.80
N GLY A 157 -23.22 -16.16 6.35
CA GLY A 157 -22.79 -15.97 7.73
C GLY A 157 -21.32 -16.33 7.95
N ALA A 158 -20.52 -16.41 6.89
CA ALA A 158 -19.08 -16.64 6.99
C ALA A 158 -18.34 -15.51 7.76
N LEU A 159 -19.02 -14.38 7.96
CA LEU A 159 -18.53 -13.17 8.61
C LEU A 159 -19.21 -12.85 9.95
N ASP A 160 -20.12 -13.70 10.46
CA ASP A 160 -20.82 -13.43 11.72
C ASP A 160 -19.98 -13.86 12.93
N TRP A 161 -19.92 -12.97 13.93
CA TRP A 161 -19.06 -13.06 15.11
C TRP A 161 -19.85 -13.29 16.40
N GLU A 162 -20.84 -14.18 16.34
CA GLU A 162 -21.55 -14.73 17.51
C GLU A 162 -21.23 -16.23 17.70
#